data_AF-R8QDN6-F1
#
_entry.id   AF-R8QDN6-F1
#
_cell.length_a   1.000
_cell.length_b   1.000
_cell.length_c   1.000
_cell.angle_alpha   90.00
_cell.angle_beta   90.00
_cell.angle_gamma   90.00
#
_symmetry.space_group_name_H-M   'P 1'
#
loop_
_entity.id
_entity.type
_entity.pdbx_description
1 polymer ?
#
loop_
_entity_poly.entity_id
_entity_poly.type
_entity_poly.pdbx_seq_one_letter_code
_entity_poly.pdbx_strand_id
1 'polypeptide(L)'
;MDSVSPFVKGVEILPDGSVVRSGTNYSGKFQEAHDASKASIQSRISNLESGGVKGTGESGIPPRYGERKITDEEYEALRKKHRQQK
;
A
#
# COMPACT_ATOMS: atom_id res chain seq x y z
N MET A 1 -39.51 -16.03 37.30
CA MET A 1 -38.10 -16.39 37.07
C MET A 1 -38.00 -16.59 35.57
N ASP A 2 -37.64 -15.52 34.86
CA ASP A 2 -37.67 -15.49 33.40
C ASP A 2 -36.39 -16.15 32.90
N SER A 3 -36.51 -17.40 32.46
CA SER A 3 -35.39 -18.18 31.97
C SER A 3 -35.04 -17.73 30.55
N VAL A 4 -33.93 -17.00 30.42
CA VAL A 4 -33.37 -16.62 29.13
C VAL A 4 -32.74 -17.87 28.50
N SER A 5 -33.28 -18.27 27.35
CA SER A 5 -32.69 -19.32 26.53
C SER A 5 -31.44 -18.76 25.81
N PRO A 6 -30.25 -19.38 25.95
CA PRO A 6 -29.09 -18.99 25.17
C PRO A 6 -29.34 -19.33 23.69
N PHE A 7 -29.77 -18.33 22.91
CA PHE A 7 -30.13 -18.49 21.49
C PHE A 7 -28.92 -18.82 20.61
N VAL A 8 -27.70 -18.50 21.07
CA VAL A 8 -26.43 -18.82 20.41
C VAL A 8 -25.36 -19.07 21.47
N LYS A 9 -24.56 -20.12 21.32
CA LYS A 9 -23.44 -20.41 22.23
C LYS A 9 -22.51 -19.19 22.31
N GLY A 10 -22.51 -18.55 23.47
CA GLY A 10 -21.67 -17.39 23.79
C GLY A 10 -22.26 -16.01 23.51
N VAL A 11 -23.58 -15.92 23.36
CA VAL A 11 -24.32 -14.64 23.41
C VAL A 11 -25.44 -14.78 24.44
N GLU A 12 -25.45 -13.89 25.43
CA GLU A 12 -26.46 -13.80 26.47
C GLU A 12 -27.19 -12.46 26.35
N ILE A 13 -28.53 -12.52 26.35
CA ILE A 13 -29.39 -11.33 26.34
C ILE A 13 -29.84 -11.08 27.78
N LEU A 14 -29.51 -9.92 28.33
CA LEU A 14 -29.88 -9.55 29.67
C LEU A 14 -31.36 -9.09 29.72
N PRO A 15 -32.00 -9.13 30.90
CA PRO A 15 -33.41 -8.72 31.06
C PRO A 15 -33.69 -7.26 30.69
N ASP A 16 -32.67 -6.41 30.71
CA ASP A 16 -32.74 -5.00 30.27
C ASP A 16 -32.60 -4.84 28.74
N GLY A 17 -32.51 -5.95 28.00
CA GLY A 17 -32.35 -5.98 26.56
C GLY A 17 -30.90 -5.78 26.08
N SER A 18 -29.95 -5.57 26.99
CA SER A 18 -28.54 -5.48 26.62
C SER A 18 -27.97 -6.85 26.24
N VAL A 19 -26.93 -6.85 25.41
CA VAL A 19 -26.35 -8.07 24.83
C VAL A 19 -24.92 -8.25 25.32
N VAL A 20 -24.66 -9.36 26.01
CA VAL A 20 -23.33 -9.76 26.47
C VAL A 20 -22.82 -10.88 25.56
N ARG A 21 -21.73 -10.62 24.84
CA ARG A 21 -21.08 -11.61 23.97
C ARG A 21 -19.89 -12.22 24.72
N SER A 22 -20.06 -13.39 25.29
CA SER A 22 -19.00 -14.15 25.96
C SER A 22 -18.90 -15.54 25.33
N GLY A 23 -17.97 -15.73 24.38
CA GLY A 23 -17.78 -17.04 23.74
C GLY A 23 -17.38 -17.02 22.27
N THR A 24 -17.20 -15.84 21.66
CA THR A 24 -16.43 -15.74 20.41
C THR A 24 -14.97 -15.55 20.75
N ASN A 25 -14.09 -16.39 20.21
CA ASN A 25 -12.63 -16.19 20.21
C ASN A 25 -12.23 -14.98 19.34
N TYR A 26 -12.82 -13.81 19.57
CA TYR A 26 -12.30 -12.55 19.08
C TYR A 26 -11.07 -12.16 19.92
N SER A 27 -10.13 -13.11 20.05
CA SER A 27 -9.00 -13.09 20.96
C SER A 27 -7.76 -12.69 20.18
N GLY A 28 -7.48 -11.39 20.12
CA GLY A 28 -6.14 -10.84 19.90
C GLY A 28 -5.56 -10.88 18.48
N LYS A 29 -5.79 -11.94 17.69
CA LYS A 29 -5.15 -12.11 16.37
C LYS A 29 -5.57 -11.05 15.34
N PHE A 30 -6.81 -10.57 15.43
CA PHE A 30 -7.27 -9.47 14.58
C PHE A 30 -6.83 -8.11 15.10
N GLN A 31 -6.68 -7.92 16.43
CA GLN A 31 -6.20 -6.67 17.00
C GLN A 31 -4.78 -6.37 16.50
N GLU A 32 -3.89 -7.36 16.58
CA GLU A 32 -2.51 -7.25 16.09
C GLU A 32 -2.45 -7.02 14.57
N ALA A 33 -3.24 -7.76 13.77
CA ALA A 33 -3.30 -7.55 12.33
C ALA A 33 -3.87 -6.18 11.93
N HIS A 34 -4.84 -5.67 12.69
CA HIS A 34 -5.40 -4.33 12.48
C HIS A 34 -4.40 -3.23 12.85
N ASP A 35 -3.70 -3.37 13.97
CA ASP A 35 -2.69 -2.39 14.39
C ASP A 35 -1.48 -2.40 13.46
N ALA A 36 -1.05 -3.57 12.99
CA ALA A 36 -0.04 -3.71 11.95
C ALA A 36 -0.49 -3.08 10.61
N SER A 37 -1.75 -3.26 10.22
CA SER A 37 -2.32 -2.64 9.01
C SER A 37 -2.33 -1.11 9.11
N LYS A 38 -2.73 -0.56 10.27
CA LYS A 38 -2.68 0.88 10.55
C LYS A 38 -1.25 1.42 10.45
N ALA A 39 -0.28 0.75 11.07
CA ALA A 39 1.13 1.14 11.02
C ALA A 39 1.71 1.07 9.59
N SER A 40 1.34 0.05 8.81
CA SER A 40 1.79 -0.11 7.42
C SER A 40 1.28 1.01 6.52
N ILE A 41 0.02 1.41 6.64
CA ILE A 41 -0.57 2.50 5.86
C ILE A 41 0.09 3.84 6.24
N GLN A 42 0.27 4.10 7.53
CA GLN A 42 0.96 5.30 8.02
C GLN A 42 2.40 5.39 7.50
N SER A 43 3.14 4.27 7.46
CA SER A 43 4.49 4.22 6.89
C SER A 43 4.50 4.53 5.39
N ARG A 44 3.53 4.02 4.62
CA ARG A 44 3.40 4.33 3.19
C ARG A 44 3.12 5.82 2.95
N ILE A 45 2.26 6.42 3.78
CA ILE A 45 1.94 7.85 3.72
C ILE A 45 3.16 8.69 4.09
N SER A 46 3.85 8.37 5.19
CA SER A 46 5.09 9.07 5.59
C SER A 46 6.19 8.97 4.53
N ASN A 47 6.33 7.83 3.86
CA ASN A 47 7.28 7.68 2.75
C ASN A 47 6.89 8.52 1.51
N LEU A 48 5.60 8.80 1.32
CA LEU A 48 5.11 9.68 0.26
C LEU A 48 5.31 11.16 0.63
N GLU A 49 5.03 11.53 1.87
CA GLU A 49 5.17 12.90 2.39
C GLU A 49 6.62 13.30 2.65
N SER A 50 7.52 12.34 2.88
CA SER A 50 8.95 12.59 3.09
C SER A 50 9.72 12.95 1.81
N GLY A 51 9.04 13.19 0.68
CA GLY A 51 9.64 13.77 -0.52
C GLY A 51 10.74 12.89 -1.15
N GLY A 52 10.70 11.58 -0.92
CA GLY A 52 11.75 10.63 -1.27
C GLY A 52 11.87 10.31 -2.76
N VAL A 53 12.24 11.29 -3.59
CA VAL A 53 12.96 11.01 -4.84
C VAL A 53 14.36 10.54 -4.45
N LYS A 54 14.57 9.22 -4.37
CA LYS A 54 15.90 8.62 -4.27
C LYS A 54 16.62 8.84 -5.61
N GLY A 55 17.27 9.99 -5.74
CA GLY A 55 17.91 10.39 -7.00
C GLY A 55 18.34 11.85 -7.09
N THR A 56 18.25 12.64 -6.02
CA THR A 56 18.74 14.02 -5.99
C THR A 56 20.27 14.05 -5.86
N GLY A 57 20.95 13.52 -6.88
CA GLY A 57 22.24 14.08 -7.27
C GLY A 57 21.98 15.45 -7.87
N GLU A 58 22.87 16.40 -7.61
CA GLU A 58 22.82 17.77 -8.13
C GLU A 58 22.36 17.85 -9.60
N SER A 59 21.40 18.75 -9.88
CA SER A 59 20.93 19.14 -11.21
C SER A 59 20.37 18.02 -12.12
N GLY A 60 19.27 17.39 -11.71
CA GLY A 60 18.62 16.31 -12.46
C GLY A 60 17.19 16.62 -12.91
N ILE A 61 16.94 17.68 -13.69
CA ILE A 61 15.77 17.66 -14.57
C ILE A 61 16.16 16.71 -15.70
N PRO A 62 15.64 15.46 -15.77
CA PRO A 62 15.87 14.65 -16.94
C PRO A 62 15.26 15.41 -18.13
N PRO A 63 15.96 15.50 -19.29
CA PRO A 63 15.38 16.13 -20.47
C PRO A 63 14.02 15.50 -20.73
N ARG A 64 12.97 16.32 -20.95
CA ARG A 64 11.63 15.78 -21.14
C ARG A 64 11.66 14.80 -22.30
N TYR A 65 10.78 13.81 -22.26
CA TYR A 65 10.66 12.84 -23.34
C TYR A 65 10.45 13.59 -24.68
N GLY A 66 11.42 13.51 -25.59
CA GLY A 66 11.45 14.25 -26.86
C GLY A 66 12.39 15.47 -26.94
N GLU A 67 12.97 15.92 -25.83
CA GLU A 67 13.90 17.07 -25.80
C GLU A 67 15.35 16.70 -26.10
N ARG A 68 15.73 15.42 -25.94
CA ARG A 68 17.05 14.97 -26.39
C ARG A 68 17.13 15.02 -27.91
N LYS A 69 17.74 16.10 -28.42
CA LYS A 69 18.18 16.18 -29.81
C LYS A 69 19.38 15.24 -29.95
N ILE A 70 19.22 14.25 -30.82
CA ILE A 70 20.34 13.41 -31.25
C ILE A 70 21.35 14.30 -31.97
N THR A 71 22.65 14.07 -31.74
CA THR A 71 23.69 14.79 -32.50
C THR A 71 23.80 14.20 -33.91
N ASP A 72 24.37 14.97 -34.85
CA ASP A 72 24.58 14.50 -36.22
C ASP A 72 25.46 13.23 -36.27
N GLU A 73 26.41 13.11 -35.34
CA GLU A 73 27.29 11.95 -35.20
C GLU A 73 26.53 10.70 -34.73
N GLU A 74 25.67 10.85 -33.73
CA GLU A 74 24.80 9.77 -33.24
C GLU A 74 23.80 9.32 -34.33
N TYR A 75 23.30 10.25 -35.14
CA TYR A 75 22.41 9.96 -36.26
C TYR A 75 23.10 9.13 -37.35
N GLU A 76 24.31 9.53 -37.78
CA GLU A 76 25.06 8.75 -38.77
C GLU A 76 25.49 7.38 -38.22
N ALA A 77 25.80 7.28 -36.93
CA ALA A 77 26.10 6.00 -36.28
C ALA A 77 24.90 5.03 -36.34
N LEU A 78 23.69 5.49 -36.03
CA LEU A 78 22.46 4.70 -36.14
C LEU A 78 22.19 4.28 -37.59
N ARG A 79 22.31 5.22 -38.53
CA ARG A 79 22.11 4.98 -39.96
C ARG A 79 23.10 3.94 -40.51
N LYS A 80 24.36 3.99 -40.08
CA LYS A 80 25.40 3.02 -40.46
C LYS A 80 25.14 1.65 -39.82
N LYS A 81 24.68 1.59 -38.58
CA LYS A 81 24.32 0.33 -37.89
C LYS A 81 23.12 -0.35 -38.55
N HIS A 82 22.13 0.39 -39.00
CA HIS A 82 20.96 -0.17 -39.69
C HIS A 82 21.32 -0.71 -41.09
N ARG A 83 22.28 -0.08 -41.79
CA ARG A 83 22.80 -0.58 -43.07
C ARG A 83 23.58 -1.89 -42.98
N GLN A 84 24.30 -2.13 -41.88
CA GLN A 84 25.10 -3.35 -41.69
C GLN A 84 24.26 -4.58 -41.32
N GLN A 85 22.96 -4.40 -41.06
CA GLN A 85 22.04 -5.49 -40.73
C GLN A 85 21.25 -6.01 -41.94
N LYS A 86 21.53 -5.49 -43.14
CA LYS A 86 21.09 -6.04 -44.43
C LYS A 86 22.29 -6.64 -45.14
#